data_AF-A0A1Y0EKT5-F1
#
_entry.id   AF-A0A1Y0EKT5-F1
#
_cell.length_a   1.000
_cell.length_b   1.000
_cell.length_c   1.000
_cell.angle_alpha   90.00
_cell.angle_beta   90.00
_cell.angle_gamma   90.00
#
_symmetry.space_group_name_H-M   'P 1'
#
loop_
_entity.id
_entity.type
_entity.pdbx_description
1 polymer ?
#
loop_
_entity_poly.entity_id
_entity_poly.type
_entity_poly.pdbx_seq_one_letter_code
_entity_poly.pdbx_strand_id
1 'polypeptide(L)'
;MTAKHGAKEGCRLAREKFPAVPHGTWGRWRVEAVGYSGDANAQTVGALAQQIRETIPAPEALSHVAGDPMPAVARSLRFWDEMDTLLQDADLLRRFALATGHDGALKVRVPKALVDAANMRQSLLKLALAQAEVAHGVQRAQQFFDAVIDAVGQESPECQRRIMLRLREVQGEAAARGF
;
A
#
# COMPACT_ATOMS: atom_id res chain seq x y z
N MET A 1 25.87 -11.37 25.81
CA MET A 1 24.45 -11.22 26.22
C MET A 1 23.57 -10.80 25.05
N THR A 2 23.95 -9.78 24.29
CA THR A 2 23.23 -9.31 23.08
C THR A 2 23.15 -10.33 21.94
N ALA A 3 24.20 -11.12 21.70
CA ALA A 3 24.18 -12.19 20.71
C ALA A 3 23.23 -13.37 21.07
N LYS A 4 22.86 -13.54 22.35
CA LYS A 4 22.00 -14.63 22.83
C LYS A 4 20.55 -14.20 23.09
N HIS A 5 20.32 -12.94 23.45
CA HIS A 5 18.99 -12.42 23.83
C HIS A 5 18.51 -11.26 22.96
N GLY A 6 19.22 -10.94 21.88
CA GLY A 6 18.95 -9.78 21.04
C GLY A 6 19.47 -8.47 21.64
N ALA A 7 19.53 -7.42 20.80
CA ALA A 7 20.19 -6.16 21.14
C ALA A 7 19.54 -5.44 22.34
N LYS A 8 18.19 -5.42 22.41
CA LYS A 8 17.45 -4.69 23.44
C LYS A 8 17.51 -5.39 24.80
N GLU A 9 17.17 -6.68 24.83
CA GLU A 9 17.10 -7.45 26.08
C GLU A 9 18.49 -7.82 26.61
N GLY A 10 19.44 -8.14 25.72
CA GLY A 10 20.82 -8.39 26.10
C GLY A 10 21.54 -7.17 26.68
N CYS A 11 21.21 -5.95 26.23
CA CYS A 11 21.74 -4.72 26.82
C CYS A 11 21.12 -4.42 28.20
N ARG A 12 19.84 -4.74 28.40
CA ARG A 12 19.15 -4.60 29.69
C ARG A 12 19.78 -5.49 30.74
N LEU A 13 19.93 -6.78 30.43
CA LEU A 13 20.58 -7.77 31.31
C LEU A 13 22.06 -7.47 31.56
N ALA A 14 22.75 -6.85 30.60
CA ALA A 14 24.13 -6.41 30.80
C ALA A 14 24.20 -5.20 31.74
N ARG A 15 23.25 -4.25 31.68
CA ARG A 15 23.21 -3.08 32.57
C ARG A 15 23.03 -3.47 34.03
N GLU A 16 22.24 -4.51 34.29
CA GLU A 16 22.00 -5.07 35.63
C GLU A 16 23.28 -5.62 36.27
N LYS A 17 24.24 -6.12 35.47
CA LYS A 17 25.52 -6.64 35.96
C LYS A 17 26.56 -5.56 36.26
N PHE A 18 26.36 -4.34 35.78
CA PHE A 18 27.29 -3.23 35.97
C PHE A 18 26.57 -2.00 36.55
N PRO A 19 25.96 -2.10 37.75
CA PRO A 19 25.16 -1.03 38.35
C PRO A 19 25.98 0.23 38.64
N ALA A 20 27.25 0.06 39.04
CA ALA A 20 28.16 1.12 39.46
C ALA A 20 28.68 2.01 38.32
N VAL A 21 28.49 1.63 37.05
CA VAL A 21 28.95 2.42 35.91
C VAL A 21 27.99 3.60 35.67
N PRO A 22 28.51 4.85 35.59
CA PRO A 22 27.68 6.01 35.25
C PRO A 22 26.97 5.85 33.90
N HIS A 23 25.74 6.36 33.80
CA HIS A 23 24.89 6.20 32.61
C HIS A 23 25.55 6.70 31.31
N GLY A 24 26.31 7.80 31.37
CA GLY A 24 27.01 8.34 30.21
C GLY A 24 28.12 7.42 29.68
N THR A 25 28.91 6.85 30.59
CA THR A 25 29.99 5.90 30.26
C THR A 25 29.42 4.60 29.72
N TRP A 26 28.36 4.08 30.33
CA TRP A 26 27.65 2.90 29.86
C TRP A 26 27.10 3.07 28.44
N GLY A 27 26.51 4.23 28.15
CA GLY A 27 25.98 4.54 26.82
C GLY A 27 27.05 4.49 25.72
N ARG A 28 28.24 5.03 26.00
CA ARG A 28 29.38 4.99 25.06
C ARG A 28 29.87 3.55 24.82
N TRP A 29 30.11 2.79 25.89
CA TRP A 29 30.56 1.40 25.78
C TRP A 29 29.57 0.51 25.05
N ARG A 30 28.26 0.72 25.25
CA ARG A 30 27.22 -0.02 24.52
C ARG A 30 27.29 0.26 23.02
N VAL A 31 27.44 1.52 22.63
CA VAL A 31 27.53 1.92 21.21
C VAL A 31 28.80 1.38 20.57
N GLU A 32 29.92 1.39 21.29
CA GLU A 32 31.18 0.82 20.83
C GLU A 32 31.12 -0.71 20.66
N ALA A 33 30.46 -1.41 21.58
CA ALA A 33 30.39 -2.87 21.58
C ALA A 33 29.28 -3.47 20.68
N VAL A 34 28.19 -2.74 20.44
CA VAL A 34 26.98 -3.27 19.77
C VAL A 34 26.56 -2.41 18.57
N GLY A 35 27.24 -1.29 18.31
CA GLY A 35 26.88 -0.33 17.26
C GLY A 35 25.68 0.54 17.62
N TYR A 36 25.34 1.47 16.72
CA TYR A 36 24.13 2.28 16.84
C TYR A 36 22.91 1.41 16.52
N SER A 37 21.94 1.34 17.44
CA SER A 37 20.71 0.54 17.25
C SER A 37 19.83 1.02 16.09
N GLY A 38 20.10 2.20 15.52
CA GLY A 38 19.45 2.72 14.32
C GLY A 38 19.86 1.98 13.05
N ASP A 39 21.13 1.59 12.92
CA ASP A 39 21.68 0.99 11.69
C ASP A 39 21.27 -0.47 11.53
N ALA A 40 21.21 -1.21 12.65
CA ALA A 40 20.67 -2.57 12.66
C ALA A 40 19.18 -2.61 12.25
N ASN A 41 18.42 -1.58 12.59
CA ASN A 41 17.01 -1.48 12.21
C ASN A 41 16.84 -1.14 10.72
N ALA A 42 17.72 -0.30 10.16
CA ALA A 42 17.70 0.03 8.74
C ALA A 42 18.02 -1.19 7.85
N GLN A 43 18.99 -2.02 8.24
CA GLN A 43 19.31 -3.28 7.53
C GLN A 43 18.16 -4.30 7.63
N THR A 44 17.52 -4.41 8.80
CA THR A 44 16.39 -5.33 9.00
C THR A 44 15.16 -4.90 8.20
N VAL A 45 14.88 -3.59 8.13
CA VAL A 45 13.81 -3.03 7.28
C VAL A 45 14.12 -3.23 5.79
N GLY A 46 15.38 -3.07 5.37
CA GLY A 46 15.81 -3.34 4.00
C GLY A 46 15.61 -4.80 3.58
N ALA A 47 16.01 -5.74 4.44
CA ALA A 47 15.84 -7.17 4.20
C ALA A 47 14.35 -7.59 4.16
N LEU A 48 13.54 -7.03 5.06
CA LEU A 48 12.09 -7.28 5.07
C LEU A 48 11.41 -6.70 3.83
N ALA A 49 11.79 -5.50 3.39
CA ALA A 49 11.26 -4.89 2.18
C ALA A 49 11.64 -5.65 0.89
N GLN A 50 12.75 -6.40 0.91
CA GLN A 50 13.15 -7.28 -0.17
C GLN A 50 12.32 -8.58 -0.16
N GLN A 51 12.16 -9.21 0.99
CA GLN A 51 11.29 -10.39 1.14
C GLN A 51 9.83 -10.09 0.78
N ILE A 52 9.30 -8.93 1.17
CA ILE A 52 7.96 -8.50 0.79
C ILE A 52 7.86 -8.34 -0.73
N ARG A 53 8.87 -7.73 -1.38
CA ARG A 53 8.90 -7.61 -2.84
C ARG A 53 8.93 -8.96 -3.57
N GLU A 54 9.64 -9.93 -3.01
CA GLU A 54 9.70 -11.30 -3.55
C GLU A 54 8.40 -12.09 -3.32
N THR A 55 7.59 -11.68 -2.33
CA THR A 55 6.33 -12.35 -1.96
C THR A 55 5.10 -11.66 -2.57
N ILE A 56 5.21 -10.41 -3.03
CA ILE A 56 4.14 -9.72 -3.75
C ILE A 56 3.91 -10.47 -5.08
N PRO A 57 2.71 -11.04 -5.29
CA PRO A 57 2.40 -11.71 -6.56
C PRO A 57 2.53 -10.72 -7.71
N ALA A 58 3.06 -11.18 -8.86
CA ALA A 58 3.02 -10.40 -10.08
C ALA A 58 1.57 -9.96 -10.38
N PRO A 59 1.33 -8.79 -11.01
CA PRO A 59 -0.01 -8.31 -11.30
C PRO A 59 -0.86 -9.36 -12.06
N GLU A 60 -0.22 -10.16 -12.93
CA GLU A 60 -0.88 -11.24 -13.66
C GLU A 60 -1.42 -12.36 -12.74
N ALA A 61 -0.78 -12.60 -11.60
CA ALA A 61 -1.23 -13.60 -10.62
C ALA A 61 -2.49 -13.14 -9.84
N LEU A 62 -2.72 -11.83 -9.75
CA LEU A 62 -3.93 -11.26 -9.13
C LEU A 62 -5.15 -11.31 -10.06
N SER A 63 -4.93 -11.44 -11.38
CA SER A 63 -5.99 -11.61 -12.38
C SER A 63 -6.48 -13.06 -12.53
N HIS A 64 -5.77 -14.05 -11.99
CA HIS A 64 -6.02 -15.48 -12.24
C HIS A 64 -6.40 -16.32 -11.01
N VAL A 65 -7.08 -15.72 -10.02
CA VAL A 65 -7.71 -16.52 -8.96
C VAL A 65 -8.96 -17.19 -9.56
N ALA A 66 -8.75 -18.42 -10.06
CA ALA A 66 -9.74 -19.37 -10.55
C ALA A 66 -10.53 -18.97 -11.81
N GLY A 67 -9.98 -19.31 -12.99
CA GLY A 67 -10.73 -19.77 -14.16
C GLY A 67 -11.55 -18.75 -14.98
N ASP A 68 -11.95 -17.62 -14.39
CA ASP A 68 -12.66 -16.54 -15.09
C ASP A 68 -12.00 -15.19 -14.78
N PRO A 69 -11.78 -14.32 -15.78
CA PRO A 69 -11.33 -12.97 -15.52
C PRO A 69 -12.38 -12.26 -14.66
N MET A 70 -12.04 -12.02 -13.38
CA MET A 70 -12.95 -11.39 -12.44
C MET A 70 -13.47 -10.07 -13.03
N PRO A 71 -14.80 -9.84 -13.11
CA PRO A 71 -15.35 -8.65 -13.74
C PRO A 71 -14.70 -7.37 -13.20
N ALA A 72 -14.44 -6.38 -14.07
CA ALA A 72 -13.78 -5.13 -13.68
C ALA A 72 -14.45 -4.44 -12.48
N VAL A 73 -15.76 -4.59 -12.34
CA VAL A 73 -16.56 -4.11 -11.19
C VAL A 73 -16.12 -4.78 -9.89
N ALA A 74 -15.95 -6.11 -9.88
CA ALA A 74 -15.51 -6.85 -8.69
C ALA A 74 -14.06 -6.53 -8.30
N ARG A 75 -13.18 -6.25 -9.28
CA ARG A 75 -11.82 -5.74 -9.00
C ARG A 75 -11.84 -4.35 -8.36
N SER A 76 -12.70 -3.46 -8.87
CA SER A 76 -12.87 -2.11 -8.31
C SER A 76 -13.40 -2.15 -6.87
N LEU A 77 -14.40 -3.00 -6.58
CA LEU A 77 -14.94 -3.16 -5.23
C LEU A 77 -13.86 -3.60 -4.23
N ARG A 78 -13.09 -4.64 -4.57
CA ARG A 78 -11.98 -5.10 -3.73
C ARG A 78 -10.90 -4.04 -3.53
N PHE A 79 -10.64 -3.20 -4.53
CA PHE A 79 -9.69 -2.09 -4.40
C PHE A 79 -10.15 -1.10 -3.32
N TRP A 80 -11.44 -0.73 -3.29
CA TRP A 80 -11.96 0.17 -2.25
C TRP A 80 -11.96 -0.48 -0.87
N ASP A 81 -12.30 -1.76 -0.76
CA ASP A 81 -12.23 -2.51 0.50
C ASP A 81 -10.79 -2.53 1.06
N GLU A 82 -9.80 -2.77 0.19
CA GLU A 82 -8.39 -2.76 0.58
C GLU A 82 -7.93 -1.35 0.97
N MET A 83 -8.36 -0.32 0.24
CA MET A 83 -8.04 1.07 0.61
C MET A 83 -8.61 1.47 1.96
N ASP A 84 -9.83 1.04 2.30
CA ASP A 84 -10.43 1.30 3.60
C ASP A 84 -9.62 0.62 4.72
N THR A 85 -9.13 -0.59 4.47
CA THR A 85 -8.23 -1.30 5.41
C THR A 85 -6.92 -0.52 5.60
N LEU A 86 -6.29 -0.08 4.52
CA LEU A 86 -5.05 0.70 4.59
C LEU A 86 -5.23 2.07 5.25
N LEU A 87 -6.40 2.70 5.09
CA LEU A 87 -6.75 3.94 5.79
C LEU A 87 -6.92 3.69 7.29
N GLN A 88 -7.50 2.57 7.69
CA GLN A 88 -7.60 2.17 9.10
C GLN A 88 -6.22 1.97 9.73
N ASP A 89 -5.27 1.37 8.99
CA ASP A 89 -3.89 1.21 9.45
C ASP A 89 -3.18 2.55 9.65
N ALA A 90 -3.36 3.50 8.72
CA ALA A 90 -2.84 4.85 8.85
C ALA A 90 -3.45 5.57 10.07
N ASP A 91 -4.74 5.38 10.32
CA ASP A 91 -5.42 5.96 11.50
C ASP A 91 -4.97 5.30 12.80
N LEU A 92 -4.68 4.00 12.80
CA LEU A 92 -4.09 3.30 13.93
C LEU A 92 -2.71 3.88 14.27
N LEU A 93 -1.86 4.09 13.26
CA LEU A 93 -0.54 4.70 13.45
C LEU A 93 -0.65 6.14 13.98
N ARG A 94 -1.62 6.91 13.48
CA ARG A 94 -1.92 8.25 13.99
C ARG A 94 -2.35 8.21 15.45
N ARG A 95 -3.25 7.30 15.83
CA ARG A 95 -3.68 7.13 17.24
C ARG A 95 -2.51 6.76 18.13
N PHE A 96 -1.63 5.86 17.68
CA PHE A 96 -0.40 5.54 18.39
C PHE A 96 0.51 6.76 18.57
N ALA A 97 0.61 7.62 17.56
CA ALA A 97 1.46 8.81 17.60
C ALA A 97 0.97 9.90 18.57
N LEU A 98 -0.32 9.90 18.90
CA LEU A 98 -0.98 10.87 19.76
C LEU A 98 -1.22 10.31 21.17
N ALA A 99 -1.32 11.19 22.15
CA ALA A 99 -1.76 10.90 23.50
C ALA A 99 -2.76 11.97 23.95
N THR A 100 -3.72 11.59 24.79
CA THR A 100 -4.64 12.57 25.39
C THR A 100 -4.04 13.00 26.72
N GLY A 101 -3.80 14.30 26.88
CA GLY A 101 -3.34 14.88 28.14
C GLY A 101 -4.44 14.90 29.20
N HIS A 102 -4.05 15.14 30.45
CA HIS A 102 -4.97 15.32 31.59
C HIS A 102 -5.91 16.54 31.43
N ASP A 103 -5.52 17.47 30.58
CA ASP A 103 -6.26 18.65 30.12
C ASP A 103 -7.27 18.33 29.00
N GLY A 104 -7.34 17.07 28.55
CA GLY A 104 -8.10 16.66 27.37
C GLY A 104 -7.46 17.07 26.04
N ALA A 105 -6.30 17.74 26.07
CA ALA A 105 -5.62 18.19 24.85
C ALA A 105 -4.85 17.03 24.20
N LEU A 106 -4.88 16.97 22.87
CA LEU A 106 -4.07 16.04 22.11
C LEU A 106 -2.60 16.48 22.13
N LYS A 107 -1.73 15.63 22.67
CA LYS A 107 -0.28 15.82 22.70
C LYS A 107 0.40 14.82 21.78
N VAL A 108 1.39 15.29 21.04
CA VAL A 108 2.18 14.41 20.16
C VAL A 108 3.16 13.62 21.02
N ARG A 109 3.00 12.30 21.04
CA ARG A 109 3.86 11.37 21.79
C ARG A 109 5.02 10.88 20.93
N VAL A 110 4.76 10.58 19.66
CA VAL A 110 5.75 10.06 18.72
C VAL A 110 5.68 10.85 17.42
N PRO A 111 6.46 11.95 17.29
CA PRO A 111 6.39 12.84 16.12
C PRO A 111 6.63 12.12 14.79
N LYS A 112 7.60 11.19 14.76
CA LYS A 112 7.92 10.46 13.52
C LYS A 112 6.75 9.60 13.02
N ALA A 113 6.08 8.88 13.94
CA ALA A 113 4.90 8.09 13.60
C ALA A 113 3.73 8.96 13.11
N LEU A 114 3.59 10.19 13.61
CA LEU A 114 2.56 11.12 13.15
C LEU A 114 2.83 11.56 11.70
N VAL A 115 4.08 11.87 11.37
CA VAL A 115 4.50 12.20 10.00
C VAL A 115 4.31 11.01 9.07
N ASP A 116 4.70 9.82 9.51
CA ASP A 116 4.55 8.61 8.70
C ASP A 116 3.08 8.28 8.44
N ALA A 117 2.20 8.42 9.43
CA ALA A 117 0.75 8.27 9.25
C ALA A 117 0.17 9.28 8.25
N ALA A 118 0.60 10.55 8.32
CA ALA A 118 0.18 11.58 7.37
C ALA A 118 0.63 11.27 5.94
N ASN A 119 1.88 10.81 5.79
CA ASN A 119 2.43 10.42 4.48
C ASN A 119 1.71 9.20 3.90
N MET A 120 1.42 8.18 4.72
CA MET A 120 0.64 7.02 4.29
C MET A 120 -0.73 7.45 3.76
N ARG A 121 -1.45 8.28 4.51
CA ARG A 121 -2.76 8.79 4.11
C ARG A 121 -2.69 9.62 2.82
N GLN A 122 -1.67 10.46 2.65
CA GLN A 122 -1.47 11.21 1.41
C GLN A 122 -1.22 10.29 0.21
N SER A 123 -0.42 9.24 0.37
CA SER A 123 -0.16 8.27 -0.69
C SER A 123 -1.42 7.50 -1.10
N LEU A 124 -2.24 7.09 -0.13
CA LEU A 124 -3.52 6.42 -0.39
C LEU A 124 -4.49 7.34 -1.14
N LEU A 125 -4.58 8.62 -0.77
CA LEU A 125 -5.41 9.60 -1.49
C LEU A 125 -4.95 9.82 -2.93
N LYS A 126 -3.63 9.82 -3.18
CA LYS A 126 -3.10 9.91 -4.55
C LYS A 126 -3.45 8.68 -5.38
N LEU A 127 -3.37 7.49 -4.78
CA LEU A 127 -3.75 6.23 -5.44
C LEU A 127 -5.24 6.21 -5.77
N ALA A 128 -6.09 6.64 -4.82
CA ALA A 128 -7.53 6.78 -5.02
C ALA A 128 -7.86 7.72 -6.20
N LEU A 129 -7.17 8.86 -6.26
CA LEU A 129 -7.36 9.84 -7.34
C LEU A 129 -6.97 9.26 -8.70
N ALA A 130 -5.82 8.59 -8.80
CA ALA A 130 -5.38 7.95 -10.04
C ALA A 130 -6.40 6.90 -10.52
N GLN A 131 -6.95 6.09 -9.60
CA GLN A 131 -7.99 5.13 -9.94
C GLN A 131 -9.28 5.80 -10.41
N ALA A 132 -9.67 6.91 -9.76
CA ALA A 132 -10.84 7.69 -10.16
C ALA A 132 -10.69 8.31 -11.56
N GLU A 133 -9.49 8.81 -11.90
CA GLU A 133 -9.18 9.32 -13.23
C GLU A 133 -9.29 8.24 -14.31
N VAL A 134 -8.75 7.05 -14.04
CA VAL A 134 -8.87 5.90 -14.95
C VAL A 134 -10.34 5.50 -15.11
N ALA A 135 -11.10 5.38 -14.02
CA ALA A 135 -12.52 5.05 -14.07
C ALA A 135 -13.31 6.09 -14.88
N HIS A 136 -13.03 7.38 -14.69
CA HIS A 136 -13.64 8.47 -15.46
C HIS A 136 -13.28 8.39 -16.95
N GLY A 137 -12.01 8.09 -17.27
CA GLY A 137 -11.55 7.91 -18.64
C GLY A 137 -12.26 6.74 -19.36
N VAL A 138 -12.39 5.60 -18.68
CA VAL A 138 -13.12 4.43 -19.19
C VAL A 138 -14.59 4.77 -19.44
N GLN A 139 -15.25 5.43 -18.49
CA GLN A 139 -16.64 5.85 -18.64
C GLN A 139 -16.83 6.82 -19.81
N ARG A 140 -15.93 7.79 -19.99
CA ARG A 140 -15.96 8.73 -21.13
C ARG A 140 -15.74 8.03 -22.46
N ALA A 141 -14.82 7.06 -22.52
CA ALA A 141 -14.60 6.27 -23.73
C ALA A 141 -15.84 5.44 -24.09
N GLN A 142 -16.47 4.80 -23.10
CA GLN A 142 -17.73 4.07 -23.27
C GLN A 142 -18.81 4.99 -23.85
N GLN A 143 -19.04 6.14 -23.22
CA GLN A 143 -20.02 7.13 -23.67
C GLN A 143 -19.74 7.64 -25.09
N PHE A 144 -18.47 7.83 -25.45
CA PHE A 144 -18.08 8.22 -26.79
C PHE A 144 -18.43 7.15 -27.83
N PHE A 145 -18.07 5.88 -27.58
CA PHE A 145 -18.40 4.80 -28.48
C PHE A 145 -19.90 4.58 -28.61
N ASP A 146 -20.63 4.62 -27.49
CA ASP A 146 -22.09 4.49 -27.48
C ASP A 146 -22.73 5.59 -28.33
N ALA A 147 -22.32 6.86 -28.17
CA ALA A 147 -22.84 7.97 -28.96
C ALA A 147 -22.56 7.82 -30.47
N VAL A 148 -21.36 7.35 -30.85
CA VAL A 148 -21.01 7.09 -32.26
C VAL A 148 -21.84 5.94 -32.83
N ILE A 149 -21.97 4.84 -32.08
CA ILE A 149 -22.74 3.67 -32.49
C ILE A 149 -24.22 4.03 -32.68
N ASP A 150 -24.78 4.82 -31.78
CA ASP A 150 -26.17 5.26 -31.84
C ASP A 150 -26.42 6.18 -33.03
N ALA A 151 -25.52 7.14 -33.28
CA ALA A 151 -25.62 8.02 -34.44
C ALA A 151 -25.54 7.24 -35.77
N VAL A 152 -24.60 6.29 -35.88
CA VAL A 152 -24.50 5.42 -37.06
C VAL A 152 -25.71 4.51 -37.19
N GLY A 153 -26.27 4.03 -36.08
CA GLY A 153 -27.49 3.21 -36.07
C GLY A 153 -28.71 3.94 -36.61
N GLN A 154 -28.83 5.25 -36.35
CA GLN A 154 -29.91 6.08 -36.89
C GLN A 154 -29.82 6.24 -38.40
N GLU A 155 -28.62 6.33 -38.97
CA GLU A 155 -28.41 6.48 -40.42
C GLU A 155 -28.40 5.13 -41.16
N SER A 156 -27.74 4.11 -40.60
CA SER A 156 -27.60 2.78 -41.20
C SER A 156 -27.50 1.66 -40.14
N PRO A 157 -28.62 0.97 -39.86
CA PRO A 157 -28.64 -0.18 -38.94
C PRO A 157 -27.74 -1.34 -39.39
N GLU A 158 -27.50 -1.52 -40.69
CA GLU A 158 -26.55 -2.52 -41.20
C GLU A 158 -25.10 -2.16 -40.87
N CYS A 159 -24.72 -0.89 -41.02
CA CYS A 159 -23.38 -0.42 -40.68
C CYS A 159 -23.12 -0.59 -39.18
N GLN A 160 -24.10 -0.23 -38.34
CA GLN A 160 -24.06 -0.44 -36.89
C GLN A 160 -23.82 -1.92 -36.53
N ARG A 161 -24.56 -2.85 -37.13
CA ARG A 161 -24.38 -4.30 -36.91
C ARG A 161 -22.98 -4.79 -37.26
N ARG A 162 -22.42 -4.33 -38.39
CA ARG A 162 -21.05 -4.66 -38.79
C ARG A 162 -20.01 -4.12 -37.81
N ILE A 163 -20.16 -2.87 -37.36
CA ILE A 163 -19.26 -2.25 -36.38
C ILE A 163 -19.30 -3.03 -35.06
N MET A 164 -20.50 -3.37 -34.58
CA MET A 164 -20.67 -4.15 -33.34
C MET A 164 -20.05 -5.54 -33.43
N LEU A 165 -20.20 -6.23 -34.57
CA LEU A 165 -19.53 -7.52 -34.81
C LEU A 165 -18.01 -7.38 -34.76
N ARG A 166 -17.46 -6.36 -35.43
CA ARG A 166 -16.01 -6.13 -35.45
C ARG A 166 -15.46 -5.71 -34.08
N LEU A 167 -16.20 -4.90 -33.33
CA LEU A 167 -15.83 -4.52 -31.95
C LEU A 167 -15.77 -5.76 -31.04
N ARG A 168 -16.72 -6.70 -31.17
CA ARG A 168 -16.69 -7.96 -30.42
C ARG A 168 -15.48 -8.82 -30.76
N GLU A 169 -15.10 -8.89 -32.04
CA GLU A 169 -13.88 -9.60 -32.46
C GLU A 169 -12.62 -8.98 -31.84
N VAL A 170 -12.51 -7.64 -31.90
CA VAL A 170 -11.36 -6.92 -31.32
C VAL A 170 -11.31 -7.08 -29.80
N GLN A 171 -12.46 -7.04 -29.11
CA GLN A 171 -12.53 -7.32 -27.68
C GLN A 171 -12.16 -8.77 -27.33
N GLY A 172 -12.57 -9.73 -28.16
CA GLY A 172 -12.19 -11.14 -28.01
C GLY A 172 -10.68 -11.36 -28.22
N GLU A 173 -10.07 -10.70 -29.20
CA GLU A 173 -8.62 -10.74 -29.43
C GLU A 173 -7.82 -10.07 -28.30
N ALA A 174 -8.33 -8.96 -27.75
CA ALA A 174 -7.71 -8.28 -26.61
C ALA A 174 -7.78 -9.15 -25.34
N ALA A 175 -8.92 -9.78 -25.09
CA ALA A 175 -9.10 -10.72 -23.99
C ALA A 175 -8.20 -11.96 -24.12
N ALA A 176 -8.01 -12.47 -25.33
CA ALA A 176 -7.08 -13.57 -25.61
C ALA A 176 -5.60 -13.18 -25.41
N ARG A 177 -5.27 -11.89 -25.48
CA ARG A 177 -3.92 -11.33 -25.22
C ARG A 177 -3.69 -10.92 -23.77
N GLY A 178 -4.69 -11.06 -22.89
CA GLY A 178 -4.55 -10.79 -21.45
C GLY A 178 -4.50 -9.31 -21.06
N PHE A 179 -5.08 -8.42 -21.86
CA PHE A 179 -5.28 -7.01 -21.49
C PHE A 179 -6.60 -6.78 -20.74
#